data_AF-A0A2E1S7X2-F1
#
_entry.id   AF-A0A2E1S7X2-F1
#
_cell.length_a   1.000
_cell.length_b   1.000
_cell.length_c   1.000
_cell.angle_alpha   90.00
_cell.angle_beta   90.00
_cell.angle_gamma   90.00
#
_symmetry.space_group_name_H-M   'P 1'
#
loop_
_entity.id
_entity.type
_entity.pdbx_description
1 polymer ?
#
loop_
_entity_poly.entity_id
_entity_poly.type
_entity_poly.pdbx_seq_one_letter_code
_entity_poly.pdbx_strand_id
1 'polypeptide(L)'
;MSSKSFFKKKTFFVNNLFPNFSSKNNIKINNIRTLKYAEKFDLTFFDSVKYKPFAQDTNASFCITTKKLEKFLPNKLEKIIVKNVLFELAKVLKKMYPSADIDYPDFTLKNPNKKKYKSVKFGNNVLIGKNVKIGKNSQIGSFSVIEHDVEIGKNCVIGSNVCLKSTTLGNDVIIQDNCKIGSKGFGFIPLKEKNFKIPHIGKVLIKDNVEIASGCTIDRGSVDDTEIGENTYLDNQVHVAHNVKIGSNCMIAGQVGFAGSSTIGNNVSIGGQAGISGHLTIGNNVKIGGGSGVVKDVEDNQIVMGYPAVPFKEFIKNWKK
;
A
#
# COMPACT_ATOMS: atom_id res chain seq x y z
N MET A 1 -1.29 -7.14 15.59
CA MET A 1 -1.54 -7.75 14.26
C MET A 1 -0.38 -8.67 13.92
N SER A 2 -0.66 -9.90 13.48
CA SER A 2 0.38 -10.88 13.13
C SER A 2 1.30 -10.33 12.04
N SER A 3 2.62 -10.32 12.29
CA SER A 3 3.68 -9.86 11.38
C SER A 3 3.95 -10.82 10.21
N LYS A 4 2.92 -11.55 9.75
CA LYS A 4 3.08 -12.57 8.73
C LYS A 4 3.27 -11.88 7.39
N SER A 5 4.50 -11.94 6.88
CA SER A 5 4.82 -11.44 5.54
C SER A 5 4.24 -12.40 4.50
N PHE A 6 3.64 -11.85 3.44
CA PHE A 6 3.22 -12.59 2.25
C PHE A 6 4.41 -13.08 1.41
N PHE A 7 5.63 -12.64 1.72
CA PHE A 7 6.81 -12.96 0.94
C PHE A 7 7.77 -13.82 1.76
N LYS A 8 8.42 -14.77 1.08
CA LYS A 8 9.47 -15.57 1.70
C LYS A 8 10.64 -14.68 2.07
N LYS A 9 10.83 -14.47 3.37
CA LYS A 9 11.92 -13.69 3.95
C LYS A 9 13.18 -14.56 4.09
N LYS A 10 14.30 -14.09 3.54
CA LYS A 10 15.64 -14.60 3.84
C LYS A 10 16.18 -13.92 5.09
N THR A 11 16.88 -14.68 5.94
CA THR A 11 17.51 -14.15 7.15
C THR A 11 18.85 -13.51 6.80
N PHE A 12 19.11 -12.32 7.33
CA PHE A 12 20.38 -11.62 7.18
C PHE A 12 20.82 -10.98 8.50
N PHE A 13 22.13 -10.81 8.62
CA PHE A 13 22.75 -9.99 9.66
C PHE A 13 23.19 -8.65 9.06
N VAL A 14 23.27 -7.61 9.89
CA VAL A 14 23.53 -6.23 9.43
C VAL A 14 24.83 -6.10 8.64
N ASN A 15 25.93 -6.72 9.08
CA ASN A 15 27.23 -6.61 8.40
C ASN A 15 27.21 -7.29 7.01
N ASN A 16 26.36 -8.31 6.80
CA ASN A 16 26.20 -8.97 5.50
C ASN A 16 25.40 -8.12 4.50
N LEU A 17 24.52 -7.24 4.99
CA LEU A 17 23.73 -6.36 4.14
C LEU A 17 24.51 -5.10 3.75
N PHE A 18 25.37 -4.61 4.65
CA PHE A 18 26.11 -3.36 4.50
C PHE A 18 27.61 -3.57 4.72
N PRO A 19 28.39 -3.92 3.67
CA PRO A 19 29.82 -4.25 3.81
C PRO A 19 30.68 -3.09 4.33
N ASN A 20 30.26 -1.85 4.08
CA ASN A 20 30.97 -0.64 4.50
C ASN A 20 30.51 -0.12 5.88
N PHE A 21 29.71 -0.92 6.60
CA PHE A 21 29.21 -0.61 7.92
C PHE A 21 29.61 -1.73 8.87
N SER A 22 30.24 -1.37 9.99
CA SER A 22 30.65 -2.32 11.02
C SER A 22 29.86 -2.04 12.30
N SER A 23 28.85 -2.87 12.57
CA SER A 23 28.23 -2.92 13.88
C SER A 23 29.13 -3.67 14.86
N LYS A 24 29.24 -3.19 16.10
CA LYS A 24 29.98 -3.87 17.17
C LYS A 24 29.45 -5.29 17.43
N ASN A 25 28.15 -5.49 17.25
CA ASN A 25 27.50 -6.78 17.37
C ASN A 25 26.84 -7.12 16.03
N ASN A 26 27.27 -8.19 15.36
CA ASN A 26 26.64 -8.61 14.11
C ASN A 26 25.22 -9.16 14.39
N ILE A 27 24.25 -8.26 14.44
CA ILE A 27 22.87 -8.54 14.86
C ILE A 27 22.02 -8.95 13.65
N LYS A 28 21.12 -9.91 13.88
CA LYS A 28 20.12 -10.35 12.91
C LYS A 28 19.07 -9.26 12.69
N ILE A 29 18.79 -8.95 11.43
CA ILE A 29 17.68 -8.06 11.07
C ILE A 29 16.38 -8.86 11.05
N ASN A 30 15.43 -8.45 11.88
CA ASN A 30 14.14 -9.11 11.97
C ASN A 30 13.25 -8.73 10.79
N ASN A 31 12.93 -7.45 10.61
CA ASN A 31 12.12 -6.97 9.49
C ASN A 31 12.67 -5.65 8.93
N ILE A 32 12.06 -5.21 7.84
CA ILE A 32 12.22 -3.85 7.31
C ILE A 32 10.89 -3.15 7.57
N ARG A 33 10.91 -2.02 8.29
CA ARG A 33 9.71 -1.25 8.65
C ARG A 33 9.99 0.24 8.54
N THR A 34 8.96 1.05 8.36
CA THR A 34 9.08 2.50 8.39
C THR A 34 9.33 3.02 9.80
N LEU A 35 9.80 4.27 9.91
CA LEU A 35 10.20 4.90 11.18
C LEU A 35 9.15 4.76 12.28
N LYS A 36 7.87 4.93 11.92
CA LYS A 36 6.72 4.90 12.84
C LYS A 36 6.46 3.52 13.45
N TYR A 37 6.69 2.44 12.71
CA TYR A 37 6.29 1.07 13.12
C TYR A 37 7.48 0.15 13.40
N ALA A 38 8.71 0.64 13.23
CA ALA A 38 9.91 -0.14 13.45
C ALA A 38 10.14 -0.44 14.95
N GLU A 39 10.47 -1.68 15.25
CA GLU A 39 10.77 -2.17 16.59
C GLU A 39 12.25 -2.55 16.72
N LYS A 40 12.64 -3.00 17.92
CA LYS A 40 14.01 -3.46 18.18
C LYS A 40 14.39 -4.58 17.20
N PHE A 41 15.62 -4.49 16.67
CA PHE A 41 16.20 -5.36 15.64
C PHE A 41 15.58 -5.26 14.25
N ASP A 42 14.64 -4.34 14.02
CA ASP A 42 14.23 -3.98 12.66
C ASP A 42 15.22 -2.99 12.03
N LEU A 43 15.27 -3.03 10.70
CA LEU A 43 15.91 -2.04 9.85
C LEU A 43 14.87 -1.02 9.38
N THR A 44 15.14 0.26 9.62
CA THR A 44 14.34 1.38 9.12
C THR A 44 15.14 2.27 8.16
N PHE A 45 14.50 3.30 7.62
CA PHE A 45 15.12 4.24 6.69
C PHE A 45 14.58 5.66 6.90
N PHE A 46 15.43 6.65 6.68
CA PHE A 46 15.10 8.06 6.81
C PHE A 46 15.70 8.86 5.65
N ASP A 47 14.86 9.21 4.68
CA ASP A 47 15.24 9.79 3.38
C ASP A 47 14.91 11.27 3.23
N SER A 48 14.01 11.81 4.06
CA SER A 48 13.49 13.17 3.92
C SER A 48 13.14 13.78 5.28
N VAL A 49 13.44 15.07 5.44
CA VAL A 49 13.17 15.84 6.67
C VAL A 49 11.69 15.86 7.05
N LYS A 50 10.76 15.63 6.11
CA LYS A 50 9.31 15.56 6.40
C LYS A 50 8.96 14.50 7.45
N TYR A 51 9.77 13.45 7.56
CA TYR A 51 9.56 12.37 8.52
C TYR A 51 10.31 12.58 9.84
N LYS A 52 10.85 13.78 10.09
CA LYS A 52 11.57 14.11 11.34
C LYS A 52 10.80 13.71 12.60
N PRO A 53 9.48 13.96 12.74
CA PRO A 53 8.75 13.56 13.95
C PRO A 53 8.88 12.06 14.23
N PHE A 54 8.70 11.21 13.21
CA PHE A 54 8.84 9.77 13.36
C PHE A 54 10.29 9.32 13.53
N ALA A 55 11.25 10.05 12.96
CA ALA A 55 12.67 9.73 13.07
C ALA A 55 13.19 9.89 14.51
N GLN A 56 12.67 10.87 15.24
CA GLN A 56 13.07 11.14 16.63
C GLN A 56 12.56 10.07 17.60
N ASP A 57 11.40 9.47 17.29
CA ASP A 57 10.69 8.55 18.19
C ASP A 57 10.82 7.06 17.78
N THR A 58 11.63 6.75 16.77
CA THR A 58 11.72 5.38 16.25
C THR A 58 12.38 4.41 17.24
N ASN A 59 11.83 3.20 17.34
CA ASN A 59 12.37 2.11 18.17
C ASN A 59 13.27 1.14 17.40
N ALA A 60 13.62 1.47 16.15
CA ALA A 60 14.50 0.65 15.32
C ALA A 60 15.91 0.52 15.90
N SER A 61 16.58 -0.60 15.63
CA SER A 61 18.01 -0.73 15.97
C SER A 61 18.92 -0.13 14.90
N PHE A 62 18.49 -0.15 13.64
CA PHE A 62 19.30 0.31 12.50
C PHE A 62 18.49 1.25 11.61
N CYS A 63 19.09 2.35 11.15
CA CYS A 63 18.48 3.24 10.17
C CYS A 63 19.42 3.53 9.01
N ILE A 64 18.97 3.25 7.78
CA ILE A 64 19.59 3.76 6.56
C ILE A 64 19.30 5.26 6.46
N THR A 65 20.32 6.10 6.38
CA THR A 65 20.13 7.56 6.31
C THR A 65 21.29 8.25 5.57
N THR A 66 21.21 9.56 5.42
CA THR A 66 22.31 10.38 4.89
C THR A 66 23.01 11.14 6.01
N LYS A 67 24.24 11.60 5.76
CA LYS A 67 24.99 12.43 6.71
C LYS A 67 24.22 13.69 7.15
N LYS A 68 23.41 14.27 6.26
CA LYS A 68 22.61 15.49 6.53
C LYS A 68 21.46 15.24 7.51
N LEU A 69 20.90 14.03 7.48
CA LEU A 69 19.70 13.66 8.23
C LEU A 69 20.02 12.96 9.56
N GLU A 70 21.24 12.45 9.72
CA GLU A 70 21.66 11.65 10.90
C GLU A 70 21.43 12.37 12.25
N LYS A 71 21.45 13.70 12.25
CA LYS A 71 21.28 14.55 13.44
C LYS A 71 19.89 14.49 14.05
N PHE A 72 18.89 14.05 13.29
CA PHE A 72 17.52 13.90 13.78
C PHE A 72 17.24 12.52 14.37
N LEU A 73 18.18 11.57 14.25
CA LEU A 73 18.02 10.21 14.74
C LEU A 73 18.56 10.06 16.17
N PRO A 74 17.90 9.25 17.02
CA PRO A 74 18.34 8.92 18.37
C PRO A 74 19.80 8.46 18.43
N ASN A 75 20.51 8.82 19.51
CA ASN A 75 21.90 8.41 19.71
C ASN A 75 22.08 6.89 19.91
N LYS A 76 21.05 6.22 20.43
CA LYS A 76 21.06 4.76 20.69
C LYS A 76 20.87 3.91 19.42
N LEU A 77 20.48 4.53 18.31
CA LEU A 77 20.22 3.87 17.05
C LEU A 77 21.50 3.81 16.21
N GLU A 78 21.79 2.67 15.60
CA GLU A 78 22.92 2.51 14.69
C GLU A 78 22.61 3.10 13.31
N LYS A 79 23.40 4.10 12.90
CA LYS A 79 23.15 4.92 11.70
C LYS A 79 23.98 4.39 10.54
N ILE A 80 23.32 3.89 9.50
CA ILE A 80 23.93 3.38 8.28
C ILE A 80 23.95 4.51 7.24
N ILE A 81 25.09 5.20 7.15
CA ILE A 81 25.23 6.39 6.32
C ILE A 81 25.49 6.01 4.86
N VAL A 82 24.59 6.44 3.96
CA VAL A 82 24.66 6.16 2.53
C VAL A 82 24.46 7.43 1.70
N LYS A 83 24.79 7.35 0.41
CA LYS A 83 24.58 8.45 -0.55
C LYS A 83 23.12 8.56 -1.00
N ASN A 84 22.44 7.44 -1.19
CA ASN A 84 21.04 7.38 -1.62
C ASN A 84 20.29 6.33 -0.78
N VAL A 85 19.42 6.81 0.11
CA VAL A 85 18.69 5.98 1.07
C VAL A 85 17.74 5.01 0.37
N LEU A 86 16.94 5.49 -0.59
CA LEU A 86 15.95 4.68 -1.30
C LEU A 86 16.60 3.60 -2.17
N PHE A 87 17.72 3.91 -2.82
CA PHE A 87 18.45 2.91 -3.60
C PHE A 87 19.06 1.83 -2.70
N GLU A 88 19.62 2.21 -1.55
CA GLU A 88 20.16 1.22 -0.61
C GLU A 88 19.04 0.33 -0.04
N LEU A 89 17.93 0.94 0.36
CA LEU A 89 16.74 0.23 0.82
C LEU A 89 16.25 -0.76 -0.22
N ALA A 90 16.14 -0.36 -1.50
CA ALA A 90 15.68 -1.23 -2.57
C ALA A 90 16.59 -2.46 -2.78
N LYS A 91 17.91 -2.28 -2.67
CA LYS A 91 18.88 -3.40 -2.73
C LYS A 91 18.68 -4.36 -1.55
N VAL A 92 18.50 -3.84 -0.34
CA VAL A 92 18.29 -4.65 0.86
C VAL A 92 16.97 -5.42 0.78
N LEU A 93 15.89 -4.75 0.37
CA LEU A 93 14.59 -5.37 0.09
C LEU A 93 14.74 -6.53 -0.90
N LYS A 94 15.48 -6.34 -2.00
CA LYS A 94 15.64 -7.39 -3.02
C LYS A 94 16.43 -8.59 -2.50
N LYS A 95 17.42 -8.36 -1.63
CA LYS A 95 18.16 -9.44 -0.96
C LYS A 95 17.26 -10.22 0.01
N MET A 96 16.52 -9.51 0.87
CA MET A 96 15.68 -10.11 1.92
C MET A 96 14.40 -10.76 1.37
N TYR A 97 13.80 -10.18 0.32
CA TYR A 97 12.53 -10.58 -0.27
C TYR A 97 12.66 -10.69 -1.80
N PRO A 98 13.37 -11.73 -2.30
CA PRO A 98 13.72 -11.83 -3.72
C PRO A 98 12.52 -12.00 -4.66
N SER A 99 11.36 -12.40 -4.14
CA SER A 99 10.12 -12.62 -4.90
C SER A 99 9.10 -11.47 -4.78
N ALA A 100 9.48 -10.32 -4.21
CA ALA A 100 8.57 -9.19 -3.98
C ALA A 100 8.68 -8.07 -5.03
N ASP A 101 9.52 -8.22 -6.06
CA ASP A 101 9.78 -7.21 -7.10
C ASP A 101 8.82 -7.23 -8.29
N ILE A 102 8.10 -8.34 -8.47
CA ILE A 102 7.01 -8.53 -9.42
C ILE A 102 5.93 -9.44 -8.79
N ASP A 103 4.80 -9.59 -9.47
CA ASP A 103 3.78 -10.58 -9.11
C ASP A 103 4.04 -11.90 -9.84
N TYR A 104 4.60 -12.86 -9.12
CA TYR A 104 4.77 -14.22 -9.60
C TYR A 104 3.44 -15.00 -9.48
N PRO A 105 3.16 -15.94 -10.40
CA PRO A 105 2.01 -16.83 -10.25
C PRO A 105 2.06 -17.64 -8.94
N ASP A 106 0.91 -17.77 -8.27
CA ASP A 106 0.79 -18.63 -7.10
C ASP A 106 0.53 -20.09 -7.53
N PHE A 107 1.56 -20.93 -7.48
CA PHE A 107 1.45 -22.35 -7.82
C PHE A 107 0.77 -23.21 -6.74
N THR A 108 0.35 -22.61 -5.62
CA THR A 108 -0.37 -23.33 -4.55
C THR A 108 -1.88 -23.36 -4.74
N LEU A 109 -2.38 -22.67 -5.77
CA LEU A 109 -3.81 -22.57 -6.07
C LEU A 109 -4.47 -23.94 -6.31
N LYS A 110 -5.59 -24.17 -5.63
CA LYS A 110 -6.44 -25.37 -5.73
C LYS A 110 -7.91 -25.00 -5.59
N ASN A 111 -8.80 -25.93 -5.97
CA ASN A 111 -10.23 -25.80 -5.70
C ASN A 111 -10.50 -25.69 -4.18
N PRO A 112 -11.54 -24.94 -3.76
CA PRO A 112 -11.88 -24.78 -2.34
C PRO A 112 -12.16 -26.12 -1.66
N ASN A 113 -11.53 -26.34 -0.50
CA ASN A 113 -11.83 -27.50 0.33
C ASN A 113 -13.14 -27.28 1.10
N LYS A 114 -14.22 -27.91 0.66
CA LYS A 114 -15.56 -27.83 1.28
C LYS A 114 -15.58 -28.25 2.76
N LYS A 115 -14.69 -29.15 3.20
CA LYS A 115 -14.59 -29.54 4.62
C LYS A 115 -13.98 -28.43 5.48
N LYS A 116 -13.03 -27.66 4.92
CA LYS A 116 -12.38 -26.52 5.60
C LYS A 116 -13.29 -25.29 5.65
N TYR A 117 -14.04 -25.04 4.58
CA TYR A 117 -14.83 -23.82 4.40
C TYR A 117 -16.34 -24.11 4.37
N LYS A 118 -16.86 -24.83 5.38
CA LYS A 118 -18.25 -25.31 5.42
C LYS A 118 -19.31 -24.20 5.34
N SER A 119 -19.00 -23.02 5.88
CA SER A 119 -19.89 -21.86 5.96
C SER A 119 -19.66 -20.83 4.86
N VAL A 120 -18.81 -21.14 3.86
CA VAL A 120 -18.47 -20.23 2.78
C VAL A 120 -19.11 -20.75 1.50
N LYS A 121 -19.77 -19.86 0.76
CA LYS A 121 -20.32 -20.18 -0.56
C LYS A 121 -19.31 -19.83 -1.64
N PHE A 122 -19.11 -20.74 -2.58
CA PHE A 122 -18.19 -20.55 -3.70
C PHE A 122 -18.96 -20.69 -5.01
N GLY A 123 -18.69 -19.77 -5.95
CA GLY A 123 -19.05 -19.90 -7.34
C GLY A 123 -18.19 -20.95 -8.06
N ASN A 124 -18.35 -21.01 -9.38
CA ASN A 124 -17.64 -21.98 -10.21
C ASN A 124 -16.20 -21.53 -10.45
N ASN A 125 -15.27 -22.49 -10.54
CA ASN A 125 -13.86 -22.23 -10.89
C ASN A 125 -13.14 -21.23 -9.96
N VAL A 126 -13.52 -21.17 -8.68
CA VAL A 126 -12.75 -20.44 -7.67
C VAL A 126 -11.45 -21.18 -7.36
N LEU A 127 -10.35 -20.44 -7.20
CA LEU A 127 -9.07 -20.99 -6.78
C LEU A 127 -8.59 -20.33 -5.48
N ILE A 128 -8.08 -21.15 -4.56
CA ILE A 128 -7.60 -20.72 -3.25
C ILE A 128 -6.17 -21.22 -3.04
N GLY A 129 -5.29 -20.31 -2.61
CA GLY A 129 -3.90 -20.56 -2.29
C GLY A 129 -3.68 -21.14 -0.89
N LYS A 130 -2.42 -21.42 -0.58
CA LYS A 130 -2.02 -21.98 0.72
C LYS A 130 -2.34 -21.02 1.87
N ASN A 131 -2.73 -21.56 3.03
CA ASN A 131 -2.96 -20.80 4.27
C ASN A 131 -4.05 -19.70 4.22
N VAL A 132 -4.83 -19.60 3.14
CA VAL A 132 -5.95 -18.66 3.09
C VAL A 132 -6.91 -18.89 4.25
N LYS A 133 -7.43 -17.79 4.79
CA LYS A 133 -8.47 -17.76 5.83
C LYS A 133 -9.68 -17.01 5.31
N ILE A 134 -10.86 -17.57 5.50
CA ILE A 134 -12.12 -16.97 5.10
C ILE A 134 -13.08 -17.11 6.26
N GLY A 135 -13.66 -15.98 6.70
CA GLY A 135 -14.64 -15.93 7.77
C GLY A 135 -15.95 -16.61 7.40
N LYS A 136 -16.79 -16.83 8.42
CA LYS A 136 -18.09 -17.48 8.25
C LYS A 136 -19.02 -16.60 7.40
N ASN A 137 -19.93 -17.25 6.68
CA ASN A 137 -20.98 -16.64 5.86
C ASN A 137 -20.49 -15.79 4.67
N SER A 138 -19.19 -15.80 4.38
CA SER A 138 -18.66 -15.09 3.22
C SER A 138 -18.98 -15.85 1.92
N GLN A 139 -19.03 -15.11 0.81
CA GLN A 139 -19.37 -15.61 -0.52
C GLN A 139 -18.28 -15.19 -1.51
N ILE A 140 -17.81 -16.13 -2.33
CA ILE A 140 -16.79 -15.88 -3.35
C ILE A 140 -17.35 -16.24 -4.72
N GLY A 141 -17.43 -15.26 -5.62
CA GLY A 141 -17.97 -15.37 -6.97
C GLY A 141 -17.09 -16.21 -7.90
N SER A 142 -17.63 -16.52 -9.07
CA SER A 142 -17.01 -17.45 -10.01
C SER A 142 -15.69 -16.91 -10.57
N PHE A 143 -14.76 -17.79 -10.91
CA PHE A 143 -13.45 -17.45 -11.51
C PHE A 143 -12.54 -16.56 -10.65
N SER A 144 -12.90 -16.34 -9.38
CA SER A 144 -12.10 -15.55 -8.46
C SER A 144 -10.91 -16.34 -7.92
N VAL A 145 -9.78 -15.66 -7.76
CA VAL A 145 -8.50 -16.21 -7.29
C VAL A 145 -8.11 -15.54 -5.99
N ILE A 146 -7.98 -16.34 -4.94
CA ILE A 146 -7.55 -15.89 -3.61
C ILE A 146 -6.17 -16.49 -3.34
N GLU A 147 -5.10 -15.69 -3.47
CA GLU A 147 -3.71 -16.16 -3.31
C GLU A 147 -3.34 -16.47 -1.85
N HIS A 148 -2.20 -17.14 -1.67
CA HIS A 148 -1.72 -17.59 -0.38
C HIS A 148 -1.71 -16.50 0.70
N ASP A 149 -1.97 -16.94 1.92
CA ASP A 149 -1.98 -16.14 3.14
C ASP A 149 -2.97 -14.96 3.16
N VAL A 150 -3.83 -14.81 2.13
CA VAL A 150 -4.93 -13.82 2.15
C VAL A 150 -5.90 -14.16 3.29
N GLU A 151 -6.34 -13.11 4.00
CA GLU A 151 -7.31 -13.21 5.08
C GLU A 151 -8.55 -12.42 4.73
N ILE A 152 -9.71 -13.08 4.79
CA ILE A 152 -11.03 -12.50 4.55
C ILE A 152 -11.85 -12.63 5.83
N GLY A 153 -12.46 -11.55 6.29
CA GLY A 153 -13.34 -11.55 7.46
C GLY A 153 -14.68 -12.27 7.22
N LYS A 154 -15.63 -12.03 8.12
CA LYS A 154 -16.97 -12.64 8.09
C LYS A 154 -17.90 -11.84 7.18
N ASN A 155 -18.92 -12.51 6.66
CA ASN A 155 -20.01 -11.90 5.88
C ASN A 155 -19.54 -11.11 4.64
N CYS A 156 -18.34 -11.36 4.13
CA CYS A 156 -17.85 -10.66 2.95
C CYS A 156 -18.51 -11.19 1.69
N VAL A 157 -18.74 -10.33 0.70
CA VAL A 157 -19.18 -10.71 -0.64
C VAL A 157 -18.09 -10.32 -1.62
N ILE A 158 -17.48 -11.33 -2.24
CA ILE A 158 -16.46 -11.15 -3.27
C ILE A 158 -17.07 -11.57 -4.60
N GLY A 159 -17.08 -10.66 -5.58
CA GLY A 159 -17.64 -10.86 -6.91
C GLY A 159 -16.85 -11.88 -7.74
N SER A 160 -17.24 -11.97 -9.01
CA SER A 160 -16.60 -12.84 -10.01
C SER A 160 -15.35 -12.20 -10.60
N ASN A 161 -14.40 -13.03 -11.04
CA ASN A 161 -13.13 -12.60 -11.66
C ASN A 161 -12.24 -11.69 -10.78
N VAL A 162 -12.46 -11.70 -9.46
CA VAL A 162 -11.67 -10.94 -8.49
C VAL A 162 -10.35 -11.66 -8.24
N CYS A 163 -9.24 -10.91 -8.18
CA CYS A 163 -7.96 -11.43 -7.71
C CYS A 163 -7.55 -10.72 -6.43
N LEU A 164 -7.44 -11.47 -5.33
CA LEU A 164 -6.90 -11.00 -4.07
C LEU A 164 -5.53 -11.63 -3.84
N LYS A 165 -4.52 -10.80 -3.61
CA LYS A 165 -3.19 -11.21 -3.15
C LYS A 165 -2.68 -10.21 -2.13
N SER A 166 -1.74 -10.58 -1.26
CA SER A 166 -1.17 -9.65 -0.27
C SER A 166 -2.21 -8.77 0.43
N THR A 167 -3.34 -9.34 0.84
CA THR A 167 -4.53 -8.57 1.29
C THR A 167 -5.11 -9.16 2.58
N THR A 168 -5.55 -8.28 3.46
CA THR A 168 -6.37 -8.60 4.64
C THR A 168 -7.66 -7.78 4.58
N LEU A 169 -8.81 -8.44 4.56
CA LEU A 169 -10.13 -7.83 4.61
C LEU A 169 -10.73 -7.97 6.01
N GLY A 170 -11.40 -6.91 6.45
CA GLY A 170 -12.29 -6.89 7.60
C GLY A 170 -13.57 -7.67 7.38
N ASN A 171 -14.57 -7.42 8.22
CA ASN A 171 -15.91 -8.01 8.12
C ASN A 171 -16.83 -7.17 7.26
N ASP A 172 -17.86 -7.79 6.70
CA ASP A 172 -18.95 -7.09 5.98
C ASP A 172 -18.42 -6.27 4.78
N VAL A 173 -17.30 -6.72 4.20
CA VAL A 173 -16.66 -6.11 3.02
C VAL A 173 -17.30 -6.64 1.75
N ILE A 174 -17.63 -5.73 0.83
CA ILE A 174 -18.17 -6.04 -0.50
C ILE A 174 -17.14 -5.65 -1.55
N ILE A 175 -16.80 -6.58 -2.44
CA ILE A 175 -15.93 -6.35 -3.60
C ILE A 175 -16.67 -6.85 -4.82
N GLN A 176 -17.01 -5.95 -5.74
CA GLN A 176 -17.69 -6.27 -6.98
C GLN A 176 -16.73 -6.87 -8.02
N ASP A 177 -17.29 -7.26 -9.16
CA ASP A 177 -16.59 -8.04 -10.18
C ASP A 177 -15.32 -7.38 -10.72
N ASN A 178 -14.39 -8.21 -11.20
CA ASN A 178 -13.18 -7.82 -11.93
C ASN A 178 -12.15 -6.98 -11.14
N CYS A 179 -12.25 -6.87 -9.81
CA CYS A 179 -11.26 -6.16 -9.01
C CYS A 179 -9.90 -6.88 -8.92
N LYS A 180 -8.81 -6.13 -8.86
CA LYS A 180 -7.43 -6.62 -8.61
C LYS A 180 -6.85 -5.92 -7.38
N ILE A 181 -6.63 -6.66 -6.30
CA ILE A 181 -6.24 -6.08 -5.01
C ILE A 181 -4.97 -6.74 -4.48
N GLY A 182 -4.03 -5.90 -4.07
CA GLY A 182 -2.71 -6.20 -3.53
C GLY A 182 -1.65 -6.56 -4.56
N SER A 183 -1.89 -6.20 -5.82
CA SER A 183 -0.89 -6.22 -6.90
C SER A 183 0.33 -5.36 -6.57
N LYS A 184 1.47 -5.69 -7.18
CA LYS A 184 2.70 -4.91 -7.03
C LYS A 184 2.55 -3.54 -7.70
N GLY A 185 2.62 -2.48 -6.91
CA GLY A 185 2.53 -1.12 -7.42
C GLY A 185 3.75 -0.62 -8.21
N PHE A 186 3.63 0.60 -8.73
CA PHE A 186 4.64 1.27 -9.53
C PHE A 186 5.79 1.84 -8.67
N GLY A 187 6.92 1.12 -8.59
CA GLY A 187 8.08 1.54 -7.79
C GLY A 187 9.42 1.21 -8.46
N PHE A 188 10.18 2.25 -8.82
CA PHE A 188 11.46 2.14 -9.54
C PHE A 188 12.45 3.23 -9.10
N ILE A 189 13.74 2.89 -9.05
CA ILE A 189 14.85 3.86 -8.96
C ILE A 189 15.41 4.05 -10.36
N PRO A 190 15.36 5.27 -10.94
CA PRO A 190 15.94 5.54 -12.24
C PRO A 190 17.47 5.46 -12.16
N LEU A 191 18.07 4.66 -13.04
CA LEU A 191 19.53 4.53 -13.18
C LEU A 191 19.89 4.71 -14.66
N LYS A 192 21.15 5.05 -14.95
CA LYS A 192 21.60 5.38 -16.33
C LYS A 192 21.27 4.29 -17.36
N GLU A 193 21.49 3.02 -17.01
CA GLU A 193 21.32 1.90 -17.96
C GLU A 193 19.98 1.17 -17.78
N LYS A 194 19.63 0.86 -16.53
CA LYS A 194 18.45 0.06 -16.22
C LYS A 194 17.84 0.47 -14.89
N ASN A 195 16.58 0.86 -14.91
CA ASN A 195 15.82 1.16 -13.70
C ASN A 195 15.82 -0.03 -12.74
N PHE A 196 16.06 0.25 -11.46
CA PHE A 196 16.01 -0.77 -10.42
C PHE A 196 14.59 -0.86 -9.86
N LYS A 197 13.97 -2.03 -9.95
CA LYS A 197 12.62 -2.26 -9.39
C LYS A 197 12.69 -2.27 -7.87
N ILE A 198 11.80 -1.52 -7.21
CA ILE A 198 11.64 -1.57 -5.76
C ILE A 198 10.75 -2.78 -5.43
N PRO A 199 11.20 -3.72 -4.57
CA PRO A 199 10.34 -4.78 -4.07
C PRO A 199 9.27 -4.23 -3.11
N HIS A 200 8.01 -4.62 -3.31
CA HIS A 200 6.88 -4.22 -2.46
C HIS A 200 6.50 -5.38 -1.56
N ILE A 201 6.81 -5.24 -0.27
CA ILE A 201 6.66 -6.25 0.78
C ILE A 201 5.48 -5.97 1.72
N GLY A 202 4.84 -4.81 1.58
CA GLY A 202 3.62 -4.46 2.30
C GLY A 202 2.41 -5.25 1.79
N LYS A 203 1.24 -4.87 2.27
CA LYS A 203 -0.04 -5.48 1.90
C LYS A 203 -1.12 -4.41 1.70
N VAL A 204 -2.32 -4.85 1.38
CA VAL A 204 -3.54 -4.06 1.42
C VAL A 204 -4.33 -4.43 2.68
N LEU A 205 -4.73 -3.43 3.45
CA LEU A 205 -5.62 -3.56 4.58
C LEU A 205 -6.94 -2.87 4.24
N ILE A 206 -8.02 -3.65 4.15
CA ILE A 206 -9.37 -3.12 3.97
C ILE A 206 -10.13 -3.38 5.26
N LYS A 207 -10.67 -2.33 5.86
CA LYS A 207 -11.40 -2.40 7.14
C LYS A 207 -12.86 -2.85 6.94
N ASP A 208 -13.60 -2.89 8.03
CA ASP A 208 -14.98 -3.38 8.06
C ASP A 208 -15.92 -2.45 7.29
N ASN A 209 -16.99 -3.01 6.71
CA ASN A 209 -18.05 -2.28 5.99
C ASN A 209 -17.56 -1.47 4.78
N VAL A 210 -16.47 -1.89 4.14
CA VAL A 210 -15.96 -1.27 2.91
C VAL A 210 -16.66 -1.87 1.69
N GLU A 211 -17.05 -1.03 0.74
CA GLU A 211 -17.53 -1.45 -0.58
C GLU A 211 -16.60 -0.97 -1.69
N ILE A 212 -16.19 -1.90 -2.55
CA ILE A 212 -15.34 -1.64 -3.71
C ILE A 212 -16.09 -2.12 -4.95
N ALA A 213 -16.49 -1.18 -5.80
CA ALA A 213 -17.21 -1.46 -7.03
C ALA A 213 -16.28 -2.01 -8.12
N SER A 214 -16.86 -2.27 -9.30
CA SER A 214 -16.25 -3.16 -10.28
C SER A 214 -14.97 -2.60 -10.90
N GLY A 215 -14.02 -3.48 -11.20
CA GLY A 215 -12.81 -3.15 -11.95
C GLY A 215 -11.81 -2.25 -11.22
N CYS A 216 -11.93 -2.08 -9.90
CA CYS A 216 -10.94 -1.32 -9.13
C CYS A 216 -9.58 -2.04 -9.08
N THR A 217 -8.51 -1.24 -9.03
CA THR A 217 -7.14 -1.73 -8.83
C THR A 217 -6.52 -1.07 -7.61
N ILE A 218 -6.15 -1.88 -6.62
CA ILE A 218 -5.55 -1.41 -5.36
C ILE A 218 -4.20 -2.08 -5.18
N ASP A 219 -3.13 -1.31 -5.23
CA ASP A 219 -1.77 -1.82 -5.10
C ASP A 219 -1.40 -2.06 -3.65
N ARG A 220 -0.63 -3.11 -3.36
CA ARG A 220 -0.01 -3.28 -2.04
C ARG A 220 1.05 -2.21 -1.82
N GLY A 221 1.21 -1.83 -0.55
CA GLY A 221 2.23 -0.88 -0.18
C GLY A 221 3.67 -1.42 -0.34
N SER A 222 4.63 -0.49 -0.46
CA SER A 222 6.04 -0.82 -0.66
C SER A 222 6.67 -1.46 0.58
N VAL A 223 6.85 -0.69 1.67
CA VAL A 223 7.27 -1.20 2.99
C VAL A 223 6.10 -1.12 3.98
N ASP A 224 5.43 0.03 4.02
CA ASP A 224 4.14 0.18 4.70
C ASP A 224 3.02 -0.46 3.88
N ASP A 225 1.83 -0.52 4.47
CA ASP A 225 0.63 -1.03 3.85
C ASP A 225 -0.16 0.08 3.13
N THR A 226 -0.95 -0.32 2.14
CA THR A 226 -2.06 0.47 1.58
C THR A 226 -3.28 0.19 2.45
N GLU A 227 -4.05 1.23 2.83
CA GLU A 227 -5.13 1.09 3.81
C GLU A 227 -6.42 1.77 3.31
N ILE A 228 -7.56 1.09 3.49
CA ILE A 228 -8.90 1.64 3.27
C ILE A 228 -9.68 1.55 4.58
N GLY A 229 -10.04 2.70 5.13
CA GLY A 229 -10.75 2.86 6.40
C GLY A 229 -12.19 2.34 6.36
N GLU A 230 -12.81 2.27 7.54
CA GLU A 230 -14.13 1.66 7.73
C GLU A 230 -15.22 2.45 7.01
N ASN A 231 -16.27 1.76 6.56
CA ASN A 231 -17.44 2.39 5.96
C ASN A 231 -17.10 3.32 4.76
N THR A 232 -16.12 2.92 3.95
CA THR A 232 -15.66 3.67 2.78
C THR A 232 -16.10 2.97 1.49
N TYR A 233 -16.48 3.78 0.51
CA TYR A 233 -17.05 3.35 -0.76
C TYR A 233 -16.16 3.80 -1.92
N LEU A 234 -15.68 2.85 -2.72
CA LEU A 234 -14.98 3.11 -3.97
C LEU A 234 -15.87 2.69 -5.13
N ASP A 235 -16.22 3.62 -6.01
CA ASP A 235 -16.99 3.35 -7.22
C ASP A 235 -16.09 2.75 -8.32
N ASN A 236 -16.68 2.43 -9.47
CA ASN A 236 -16.08 1.62 -10.51
C ASN A 236 -14.76 2.21 -11.02
N GLN A 237 -13.81 1.33 -11.31
CA GLN A 237 -12.52 1.66 -11.93
C GLN A 237 -11.66 2.66 -11.15
N VAL A 238 -11.85 2.78 -9.83
CA VAL A 238 -10.94 3.55 -8.98
C VAL A 238 -9.56 2.86 -8.93
N HIS A 239 -8.50 3.65 -9.08
CA HIS A 239 -7.12 3.17 -8.91
C HIS A 239 -6.50 3.75 -7.65
N VAL A 240 -6.05 2.86 -6.76
CA VAL A 240 -5.35 3.21 -5.52
C VAL A 240 -3.91 2.69 -5.61
N ALA A 241 -2.94 3.60 -5.80
CA ALA A 241 -1.54 3.23 -5.84
C ALA A 241 -0.99 2.80 -4.46
N HIS A 242 0.25 2.32 -4.46
CA HIS A 242 0.92 1.80 -3.27
C HIS A 242 0.99 2.83 -2.14
N ASN A 243 0.83 2.36 -0.89
CA ASN A 243 0.94 3.15 0.34
C ASN A 243 -0.11 4.25 0.54
N VAL A 244 -1.12 4.33 -0.35
CA VAL A 244 -2.24 5.24 -0.13
C VAL A 244 -3.00 4.80 1.12
N LYS A 245 -3.39 5.78 1.94
CA LYS A 245 -4.20 5.54 3.14
C LYS A 245 -5.48 6.36 3.03
N ILE A 246 -6.61 5.71 2.83
CA ILE A 246 -7.93 6.35 2.82
C ILE A 246 -8.57 6.15 4.18
N GLY A 247 -9.06 7.24 4.77
CA GLY A 247 -9.77 7.23 6.03
C GLY A 247 -11.14 6.55 5.95
N SER A 248 -11.93 6.76 6.99
CA SER A 248 -13.26 6.17 7.14
C SER A 248 -14.35 7.09 6.58
N ASN A 249 -15.52 6.52 6.27
CA ASN A 249 -16.69 7.25 5.77
C ASN A 249 -16.42 8.04 4.48
N CYS A 250 -15.54 7.55 3.61
CA CYS A 250 -15.22 8.23 2.36
C CYS A 250 -16.10 7.75 1.20
N MET A 251 -16.44 8.65 0.28
CA MET A 251 -17.18 8.35 -0.95
C MET A 251 -16.34 8.76 -2.15
N ILE A 252 -15.82 7.78 -2.87
CA ILE A 252 -14.90 7.99 -3.99
C ILE A 252 -15.59 7.55 -5.27
N ALA A 253 -15.97 8.52 -6.12
CA ALA A 253 -16.69 8.25 -7.36
C ALA A 253 -15.79 7.63 -8.44
N GLY A 254 -16.41 7.15 -9.51
CA GLY A 254 -15.75 6.31 -10.51
C GLY A 254 -14.55 6.96 -11.17
N GLN A 255 -13.57 6.12 -11.54
CA GLN A 255 -12.35 6.52 -12.25
C GLN A 255 -11.45 7.54 -11.51
N VAL A 256 -11.64 7.72 -10.19
CA VAL A 256 -10.69 8.48 -9.38
C VAL A 256 -9.35 7.72 -9.31
N GLY A 257 -8.26 8.45 -9.48
CA GLY A 257 -6.90 7.91 -9.39
C GLY A 257 -6.12 8.54 -8.25
N PHE A 258 -5.49 7.69 -7.43
CA PHE A 258 -4.57 8.11 -6.37
C PHE A 258 -3.15 7.70 -6.73
N ALA A 259 -2.22 8.65 -6.80
CA ALA A 259 -0.80 8.35 -6.84
C ALA A 259 -0.27 7.95 -5.45
N GLY A 260 0.89 7.31 -5.44
CA GLY A 260 1.38 6.58 -4.27
C GLY A 260 1.64 7.45 -3.03
N SER A 261 1.46 6.84 -1.86
CA SER A 261 1.79 7.39 -0.54
C SER A 261 1.01 8.65 -0.09
N SER A 262 -0.12 8.94 -0.72
CA SER A 262 -1.02 10.00 -0.25
C SER A 262 -1.92 9.53 0.89
N THR A 263 -2.24 10.42 1.83
CA THR A 263 -3.15 10.15 2.94
C THR A 263 -4.41 10.99 2.79
N ILE A 264 -5.57 10.34 2.91
CA ILE A 264 -6.89 10.93 2.78
C ILE A 264 -7.58 10.78 4.14
N GLY A 265 -8.07 11.89 4.69
CA GLY A 265 -8.75 11.94 5.98
C GLY A 265 -10.10 11.24 5.98
N ASN A 266 -10.86 11.45 7.05
CA ASN A 266 -12.21 10.88 7.19
C ASN A 266 -13.27 11.77 6.54
N ASN A 267 -14.42 11.18 6.20
CA ASN A 267 -15.59 11.89 5.64
C ASN A 267 -15.27 12.65 4.34
N VAL A 268 -14.36 12.14 3.52
CA VAL A 268 -13.95 12.78 2.26
C VAL A 268 -14.84 12.31 1.11
N SER A 269 -15.28 13.25 0.26
CA SER A 269 -16.00 12.96 -0.97
C SER A 269 -15.18 13.40 -2.18
N ILE A 270 -14.93 12.51 -3.13
CA ILE A 270 -14.16 12.82 -4.35
C ILE A 270 -15.02 12.50 -5.57
N GLY A 271 -15.31 13.52 -6.37
CA GLY A 271 -16.06 13.40 -7.61
C GLY A 271 -15.32 12.62 -8.69
N GLY A 272 -16.08 12.05 -9.64
CA GLY A 272 -15.55 11.11 -10.62
C GLY A 272 -14.44 11.71 -11.47
N GLN A 273 -13.51 10.87 -11.91
CA GLN A 273 -12.34 11.24 -12.72
C GLN A 273 -11.39 12.29 -12.09
N ALA A 274 -11.48 12.55 -10.79
CA ALA A 274 -10.47 13.37 -10.11
C ALA A 274 -9.15 12.60 -9.96
N GLY A 275 -8.04 13.32 -9.99
CA GLY A 275 -6.69 12.78 -9.81
C GLY A 275 -6.00 13.36 -8.59
N ILE A 276 -5.50 12.53 -7.69
CA ILE A 276 -4.75 12.94 -6.50
C ILE A 276 -3.27 12.62 -6.69
N SER A 277 -2.42 13.65 -6.67
CA SER A 277 -0.97 13.47 -6.79
C SER A 277 -0.38 12.74 -5.57
N GLY A 278 0.84 12.23 -5.71
CA GLY A 278 1.50 11.40 -4.70
C GLY A 278 2.03 12.21 -3.52
N HIS A 279 2.16 11.54 -2.37
CA HIS A 279 2.66 12.13 -1.12
C HIS A 279 1.86 13.33 -0.58
N LEU A 280 0.60 13.46 -0.96
CA LEU A 280 -0.26 14.51 -0.47
C LEU A 280 -0.98 14.12 0.82
N THR A 281 -1.36 15.11 1.60
CA THR A 281 -2.29 15.00 2.72
C THR A 281 -3.58 15.71 2.37
N ILE A 282 -4.67 14.95 2.30
CA ILE A 282 -6.04 15.47 2.18
C ILE A 282 -6.67 15.36 3.55
N GLY A 283 -7.14 16.49 4.08
CA GLY A 283 -7.74 16.61 5.40
C GLY A 283 -9.09 15.89 5.55
N ASN A 284 -9.68 16.02 6.73
CA ASN A 284 -11.01 15.50 7.04
C ASN A 284 -12.11 16.39 6.45
N ASN A 285 -13.28 15.81 6.18
CA ASN A 285 -14.47 16.51 5.69
C ASN A 285 -14.25 17.30 4.38
N VAL A 286 -13.30 16.86 3.56
CA VAL A 286 -12.97 17.51 2.28
C VAL A 286 -13.93 17.04 1.18
N LYS A 287 -14.33 17.96 0.30
CA LYS A 287 -15.05 17.64 -0.93
C LYS A 287 -14.24 18.09 -2.15
N ILE A 288 -13.99 17.17 -3.07
CA ILE A 288 -13.23 17.42 -4.29
C ILE A 288 -14.17 17.24 -5.48
N GLY A 289 -14.34 18.29 -6.29
CA GLY A 289 -15.19 18.25 -7.48
C GLY A 289 -14.66 17.27 -8.54
N GLY A 290 -15.56 16.73 -9.36
CA GLY A 290 -15.20 15.80 -10.44
C GLY A 290 -14.23 16.41 -11.46
N GLY A 291 -13.39 15.57 -12.06
CA GLY A 291 -12.36 15.97 -13.03
C GLY A 291 -11.21 16.81 -12.46
N SER A 292 -11.18 17.06 -11.14
CA SER A 292 -10.17 17.92 -10.52
C SER A 292 -8.80 17.25 -10.43
N GLY A 293 -7.74 17.98 -10.74
CA GLY A 293 -6.36 17.60 -10.47
C GLY A 293 -5.86 18.20 -9.16
N VAL A 294 -5.60 17.38 -8.14
CA VAL A 294 -5.10 17.81 -6.84
C VAL A 294 -3.60 17.59 -6.76
N VAL A 295 -2.85 18.69 -6.68
CA VAL A 295 -1.38 18.72 -6.77
C VAL A 295 -0.70 19.26 -5.50
N LYS A 296 -1.48 19.64 -4.50
CA LYS A 296 -1.02 20.14 -3.19
C LYS A 296 -1.90 19.56 -2.09
N ASP A 297 -1.41 19.61 -0.86
CA ASP A 297 -2.18 19.25 0.32
C ASP A 297 -3.47 20.09 0.40
N VAL A 298 -4.53 19.50 0.95
CA VAL A 298 -5.83 20.13 1.14
C VAL A 298 -6.18 20.03 2.62
N GLU A 299 -6.45 21.16 3.26
CA GLU A 299 -6.74 21.20 4.70
C GLU A 299 -8.16 20.70 5.01
N ASP A 300 -8.42 20.43 6.29
CA ASP A 300 -9.73 19.99 6.77
C ASP A 300 -10.87 20.95 6.36
N ASN A 301 -12.05 20.39 6.12
CA ASN A 301 -13.30 21.09 5.83
C ASN A 301 -13.32 21.92 4.53
N GLN A 302 -12.38 21.69 3.61
CA GLN A 302 -12.35 22.40 2.34
C GLN A 302 -13.24 21.78 1.27
N ILE A 303 -13.77 22.63 0.39
CA ILE A 303 -14.40 22.23 -0.87
C ILE A 303 -13.53 22.79 -1.99
N VAL A 304 -12.94 21.92 -2.80
CA VAL A 304 -12.02 22.29 -3.88
C VAL A 304 -12.50 21.73 -5.22
N MET A 305 -12.29 22.48 -6.29
CA MET A 305 -12.64 22.05 -7.65
C MET A 305 -11.69 22.68 -8.67
N GLY A 306 -11.31 21.91 -9.69
CA GLY A 306 -10.52 22.37 -10.82
C GLY A 306 -11.00 21.74 -12.12
N TYR A 307 -12.00 22.35 -12.75
CA TYR A 307 -12.64 21.99 -14.02
C TYR A 307 -13.61 23.16 -14.30
N PRO A 308 -13.71 23.74 -15.52
CA PRO A 308 -14.07 23.02 -16.74
C PRO A 308 -13.11 23.15 -17.91
N ALA A 309 -13.43 22.44 -18.99
CA ALA A 309 -12.91 22.76 -20.32
C ALA A 309 -13.34 24.18 -20.71
N VAL A 310 -12.37 25.01 -21.09
CA VAL A 310 -12.57 26.35 -21.63
C VAL A 310 -11.92 26.44 -23.01
N PRO A 311 -12.33 27.36 -23.90
CA PRO A 311 -11.66 27.58 -25.17
C PRO A 311 -10.14 27.77 -25.01
N PHE A 312 -9.34 27.23 -25.93
CA PHE A 312 -7.87 27.19 -25.84
C PHE A 312 -7.23 28.57 -25.56
N LYS A 313 -7.74 29.62 -26.20
CA LYS A 313 -7.23 30.99 -26.00
C LYS A 313 -7.44 31.50 -24.57
N GLU A 314 -8.58 31.16 -23.95
CA GLU A 314 -8.89 31.55 -22.57
C GLU A 314 -8.04 30.77 -21.57
N PHE A 315 -7.82 29.49 -21.82
CA PHE A 315 -6.96 28.65 -21.01
C PHE A 315 -5.53 29.21 -20.91
N ILE A 316 -4.90 29.54 -22.04
CA ILE A 316 -3.55 30.12 -22.06
C ILE A 316 -3.50 31.47 -21.32
N LYS A 317 -4.54 32.29 -21.48
CA LYS A 317 -4.60 33.62 -20.84
C LYS A 317 -4.69 33.52 -19.33
N ASN A 318 -5.46 32.57 -18.82
CA ASN A 318 -5.71 32.39 -17.39
C ASN A 318 -4.61 31.60 -16.67
N TRP A 319 -3.84 30.75 -17.36
CA TRP A 319 -2.73 29.98 -16.77
C TRP A 319 -1.53 30.87 -16.35
N LYS A 320 -1.39 32.08 -16.91
CA LYS A 320 -0.26 32.98 -16.62
C LYS A 320 -0.42 33.84 -15.36
N LYS A 321 -1.44 33.60 -14.55
CA LYS A 321 -1.64 34.25 -13.24
C LYS A 321 -1.52 33.21 -12.14
#